data_AF-A0A6G3XGC2-F1
#
_entry.id   AF-A0A6G3XGC2-F1
#
_cell.length_a   1.000
_cell.length_b   1.000
_cell.length_c   1.000
_cell.angle_alpha   90.00
_cell.angle_beta   90.00
_cell.angle_gamma   90.00
#
_symmetry.space_group_name_H-M   'P 1'
#
loop_
_entity.id
_entity.type
_entity.pdbx_description
1 polymer ?
#
loop_
_entity_poly.entity_id
_entity_poly.type
_entity_poly.pdbx_seq_one_letter_code
_entity_poly.pdbx_strand_id
1 'polypeptide(L)'
;TSRAPRWAIAWKYAPEEVNTKLVNIRVGVGRTGRVTPYAQVEPVEVAGSEVEFATLHNQNVVRAKGVLIGDTVVIRKAGEVIPEILGPVVDLRDGTEKAFEMPTHCPECGTELRPMKEADIDLRCPNARTCPAQLRERVFYLAGRKSLDIDHFGYVAAAALTRPLEPAEPVLRDEGDLFSLTVDRLLPIRAYVLDQDSGLPKRDPKTG
;
A
#
# COMPACT_ATOMS: atom_id res chain seq x y z
N THR A 1 -3.66 -22.10 -20.70
CA THR A 1 -2.86 -20.85 -20.82
C THR A 1 -1.64 -20.99 -19.94
N SER A 2 -0.71 -20.03 -19.93
CA SER A 2 0.52 -20.11 -19.11
C SER A 2 0.28 -20.23 -17.58
N ARG A 3 -0.95 -20.06 -17.10
CA ARG A 3 -1.30 -20.10 -15.66
C ARG A 3 -2.49 -20.99 -15.29
N ALA A 4 -3.19 -21.60 -16.25
CA ALA A 4 -4.35 -22.44 -15.97
C ALA A 4 -4.62 -23.48 -17.08
N PRO A 5 -5.12 -24.68 -16.74
CA PRO A 5 -5.56 -25.67 -17.73
C PRO A 5 -6.76 -25.15 -18.54
N ARG A 6 -6.89 -25.59 -19.80
CA ARG A 6 -8.03 -25.20 -20.67
C ARG A 6 -9.28 -26.08 -20.46
N TRP A 7 -9.13 -27.21 -19.78
CA TRP A 7 -10.15 -28.25 -19.66
C TRP A 7 -10.87 -28.24 -18.30
N ALA A 8 -10.49 -27.33 -17.39
CA ALA A 8 -11.10 -27.20 -16.08
C ALA A 8 -11.30 -25.73 -15.72
N ILE A 9 -12.34 -25.46 -14.93
CA ILE A 9 -12.67 -24.14 -14.37
C ILE A 9 -13.02 -24.30 -12.89
N ALA A 10 -12.64 -23.32 -12.07
CA ALA A 10 -13.09 -23.25 -10.68
C ALA A 10 -14.43 -22.54 -10.61
N TRP A 11 -15.49 -23.25 -10.20
CA TRP A 11 -16.80 -22.68 -9.94
C TRP A 11 -16.85 -22.16 -8.49
N LYS A 12 -16.81 -20.83 -8.33
CA LYS A 12 -16.79 -20.17 -7.01
C LYS A 12 -18.20 -19.86 -6.52
N TYR A 13 -18.40 -19.90 -5.21
CA TYR A 13 -19.63 -19.45 -4.57
C TYR A 13 -19.79 -17.93 -4.66
N ALA A 14 -21.01 -17.44 -4.40
CA ALA A 14 -21.26 -16.01 -4.30
C ALA A 14 -20.42 -15.43 -3.15
N PRO A 15 -19.73 -14.30 -3.36
CA PRO A 15 -18.90 -13.71 -2.32
C PRO A 15 -19.77 -13.15 -1.19
N GLU A 16 -19.28 -13.28 0.04
CA GLU A 16 -19.85 -12.62 1.20
C GLU A 16 -19.65 -11.10 1.09
N GLU A 17 -20.71 -10.33 1.35
CA GLU A 17 -20.70 -8.87 1.38
C GLU A 17 -21.06 -8.40 2.78
N VAL A 18 -20.23 -7.51 3.33
CA VAL A 18 -20.41 -6.94 4.67
C VAL A 18 -20.32 -5.43 4.63
N ASN A 19 -20.96 -4.77 5.59
CA ASN A 19 -20.90 -3.33 5.75
C ASN A 19 -19.89 -2.98 6.84
N THR A 20 -19.04 -1.99 6.58
CA THR A 20 -18.13 -1.41 7.58
C THR A 20 -17.96 0.08 7.35
N LYS A 21 -17.42 0.80 8.33
CA LYS A 21 -17.18 2.23 8.24
C LYS A 21 -15.86 2.52 7.54
N LEU A 22 -15.88 3.42 6.56
CA LEU A 22 -14.69 3.95 5.89
C LEU A 22 -14.06 5.04 6.77
N VAL A 23 -13.08 4.65 7.59
CA VAL A 23 -12.39 5.54 8.54
C VAL A 23 -11.57 6.59 7.81
N ASN A 24 -10.83 6.19 6.77
CA ASN A 24 -9.97 7.10 6.03
C ASN A 24 -9.65 6.54 4.63
N ILE A 25 -9.17 7.41 3.73
CA ILE A 25 -8.53 6.99 2.49
C ILE A 25 -7.09 7.53 2.52
N ARG A 26 -6.13 6.60 2.50
CA ARG A 26 -4.71 6.92 2.50
C ARG A 26 -4.12 6.61 1.13
N VAL A 27 -2.89 7.06 0.90
CA VAL A 27 -2.16 6.80 -0.34
C VAL A 27 -0.86 6.08 -0.07
N GLY A 28 -0.57 5.07 -0.89
CA GLY A 28 0.72 4.38 -0.92
C GLY A 28 1.50 4.77 -2.17
N VAL A 29 2.82 4.94 -2.04
CA VAL A 29 3.72 5.18 -3.18
C VAL A 29 4.41 3.87 -3.53
N GLY A 30 4.10 3.31 -4.69
CA GLY A 30 4.68 2.05 -5.14
C GLY A 30 6.06 2.20 -5.77
N ARG A 31 6.68 1.05 -6.08
CA ARG A 31 8.00 0.91 -6.74
C ARG A 31 8.26 1.81 -7.94
N THR A 32 7.23 2.04 -8.77
CA THR A 32 7.32 2.82 -10.02
C THR A 32 6.84 4.27 -9.85
N GLY A 33 6.77 4.73 -8.60
CA GLY A 33 6.26 6.05 -8.23
C GLY A 33 4.75 6.19 -8.28
N ARG A 34 4.00 5.18 -8.73
CA ARG A 34 2.53 5.21 -8.76
C ARG A 34 1.99 5.44 -7.36
N VAL A 35 1.19 6.48 -7.21
CA VAL A 35 0.49 6.79 -5.97
C VAL A 35 -0.90 6.17 -6.03
N THR A 36 -1.18 5.22 -5.15
CA THR A 36 -2.41 4.43 -5.16
C THR A 36 -3.20 4.70 -3.88
N PRO A 37 -4.46 5.17 -3.98
CA PRO A 37 -5.33 5.29 -2.83
C PRO A 37 -5.80 3.91 -2.35
N TYR A 38 -5.88 3.75 -1.05
CA TYR A 38 -6.46 2.59 -0.37
C TYR A 38 -7.33 3.06 0.78
N ALA A 39 -8.45 2.38 0.97
CA ALA A 39 -9.33 2.59 2.09
C ALA A 39 -8.76 1.97 3.35
N GLN A 40 -8.87 2.70 4.45
CA GLN A 40 -8.76 2.21 5.81
C GLN A 40 -10.18 2.12 6.36
N VAL A 41 -10.61 0.91 6.72
CA VAL A 41 -11.94 0.66 7.27
C VAL A 41 -11.87 0.28 8.74
N GLU A 42 -12.99 0.34 9.44
CA GLU A 42 -13.11 -0.31 10.75
C GLU A 42 -12.91 -1.82 10.55
N PRO A 43 -12.08 -2.48 11.38
CA PRO A 43 -11.80 -3.91 11.24
C PRO A 43 -13.09 -4.72 11.19
N VAL A 44 -13.24 -5.51 10.13
CA VAL A 44 -14.43 -6.33 9.89
C VAL A 44 -14.05 -7.70 9.38
N GLU A 45 -14.72 -8.74 9.85
CA GLU A 45 -14.51 -10.10 9.36
C GLU A 45 -15.27 -10.31 8.04
N VAL A 46 -14.57 -10.81 7.01
CA VAL A 46 -15.15 -11.13 5.71
C VAL A 46 -14.64 -12.49 5.27
N ALA A 47 -15.51 -13.46 5.04
CA ALA A 47 -15.11 -14.81 4.64
C ALA A 47 -14.01 -15.41 5.55
N GLY A 48 -14.15 -15.25 6.88
CA GLY A 48 -13.27 -15.87 7.88
C GLY A 48 -11.91 -15.19 8.11
N SER A 49 -11.68 -13.98 7.58
CA SER A 49 -10.51 -13.18 7.99
C SER A 49 -10.83 -11.70 8.07
N GLU A 50 -10.20 -11.04 9.04
CA GLU A 50 -10.30 -9.60 9.27
C GLU A 50 -9.76 -8.79 8.08
N VAL A 51 -10.45 -7.71 7.77
CA VAL A 51 -10.10 -6.73 6.73
C VAL A 51 -10.06 -5.34 7.36
N GLU A 52 -8.89 -4.71 7.28
CA GLU A 52 -8.69 -3.32 7.70
C GLU A 52 -8.42 -2.39 6.50
N PHE A 53 -7.97 -2.97 5.39
CA PHE A 53 -7.56 -2.22 4.20
C PHE A 53 -8.16 -2.80 2.92
N ALA A 54 -8.57 -1.92 2.01
CA ALA A 54 -9.05 -2.29 0.68
C ALA A 54 -8.52 -1.33 -0.39
N THR A 55 -8.06 -1.85 -1.53
CA THR A 55 -7.54 -1.01 -2.61
C THR A 55 -8.66 -0.20 -3.28
N LEU A 56 -8.38 1.05 -3.59
CA LEU A 56 -9.28 1.91 -4.38
C LEU A 56 -8.73 2.19 -5.78
N HIS A 57 -7.64 1.53 -6.17
CA HIS A 57 -6.97 1.59 -7.47
C HIS A 57 -6.41 2.96 -7.86
N ASN A 58 -7.26 3.97 -8.09
CA ASN A 58 -6.88 5.33 -8.47
C ASN A 58 -7.99 6.34 -8.12
N GLN A 59 -7.67 7.64 -8.24
CA GLN A 59 -8.59 8.72 -7.90
C GLN A 59 -9.91 8.71 -8.69
N ASN A 60 -9.91 8.22 -9.94
CA ASN A 60 -11.12 8.18 -10.76
C ASN A 60 -12.04 7.07 -10.29
N VAL A 61 -11.49 5.93 -9.86
CA VAL A 61 -12.27 4.84 -9.27
C VAL A 61 -12.90 5.27 -7.94
N VAL A 62 -12.17 6.03 -7.10
CA VAL A 62 -12.76 6.61 -5.88
C VAL A 62 -13.98 7.47 -6.21
N ARG A 63 -13.85 8.38 -7.18
CA ARG A 63 -14.96 9.24 -7.64
C ARG A 63 -16.10 8.45 -8.25
N ALA A 64 -15.79 7.45 -9.08
CA ALA A 64 -16.80 6.62 -9.75
C ALA A 64 -17.58 5.74 -8.76
N LYS A 65 -16.91 5.24 -7.71
CA LYS A 65 -17.57 4.52 -6.60
C LYS A 65 -18.34 5.47 -5.69
N GLY A 66 -18.06 6.78 -5.74
CA GLY A 66 -18.77 7.81 -4.97
C GLY A 66 -18.57 7.70 -3.46
N VAL A 67 -17.50 7.05 -3.01
CA VAL A 67 -17.19 6.84 -1.58
C VAL A 67 -16.58 8.10 -0.97
N LEU A 68 -17.03 8.43 0.23
CA LEU A 68 -16.60 9.56 1.04
C LEU A 68 -16.01 9.03 2.36
N ILE A 69 -14.99 9.71 2.88
CA ILE A 69 -14.43 9.38 4.19
C ILE A 69 -15.51 9.60 5.25
N GLY A 70 -15.81 8.57 6.03
CA GLY A 70 -16.92 8.52 6.98
C GLY A 70 -18.08 7.62 6.55
N ASP A 71 -18.20 7.30 5.25
CA ASP A 71 -19.29 6.47 4.71
C ASP A 71 -19.31 5.08 5.36
N THR A 72 -20.52 4.51 5.47
CA THR A 72 -20.66 3.05 5.55
C THR A 72 -20.49 2.47 4.15
N VAL A 73 -19.53 1.56 3.96
CA VAL A 73 -19.20 0.96 2.66
C VAL A 73 -19.47 -0.53 2.66
N VAL A 74 -19.89 -1.03 1.50
CA VAL A 74 -20.03 -2.48 1.26
C VAL A 74 -18.67 -3.04 0.82
N ILE A 75 -18.15 -4.01 1.55
CA ILE A 75 -16.91 -4.73 1.27
C ILE A 75 -17.19 -6.19 0.96
N ARG A 76 -16.41 -6.73 0.02
CA ARG A 76 -16.34 -8.18 -0.24
C ARG A 76 -14.92 -8.61 -0.55
N LYS A 77 -14.66 -9.92 -0.60
CA LYS A 77 -13.39 -10.47 -1.09
C LYS A 77 -13.52 -11.03 -2.50
N ALA A 78 -12.85 -10.38 -3.46
CA ALA A 78 -12.71 -10.87 -4.82
C ALA A 78 -11.94 -12.20 -4.81
N GLY A 79 -12.62 -13.27 -5.21
CA GLY A 79 -12.06 -14.60 -5.26
C GLY A 79 -11.60 -15.15 -3.90
N GLU A 80 -12.26 -14.71 -2.80
CA GLU A 80 -12.01 -15.09 -1.39
C GLU A 80 -10.73 -14.53 -0.76
N VAL A 81 -9.93 -13.74 -1.49
CA VAL A 81 -8.62 -13.27 -1.01
C VAL A 81 -8.51 -11.75 -0.95
N ILE A 82 -8.87 -11.04 -2.03
CA ILE A 82 -8.55 -9.61 -2.17
C ILE A 82 -9.76 -8.76 -1.77
N PRO A 83 -9.69 -7.96 -0.69
CA PRO A 83 -10.78 -7.07 -0.33
C PRO A 83 -11.04 -5.99 -1.38
N GLU A 84 -12.31 -5.77 -1.69
CA GLU A 84 -12.78 -4.73 -2.60
C GLU A 84 -13.99 -4.01 -1.99
N ILE A 85 -13.98 -2.68 -2.05
CA ILE A 85 -15.14 -1.83 -1.76
C ILE A 85 -16.04 -1.75 -2.99
N LEU A 86 -17.31 -2.09 -2.86
CA LEU A 86 -18.28 -1.97 -3.95
C LEU A 86 -18.81 -0.56 -4.11
N GLY A 87 -19.11 0.10 -2.99
CA GLY A 87 -19.66 1.44 -2.95
C GLY A 87 -20.20 1.79 -1.57
N PRO A 88 -20.70 3.02 -1.40
CA PRO A 88 -21.29 3.48 -0.15
C PRO A 88 -22.74 3.01 0.01
N VAL A 89 -23.17 2.85 1.24
CA VAL A 89 -24.58 2.75 1.62
C VAL A 89 -25.12 4.17 1.80
N VAL A 90 -25.58 4.77 0.71
CA VAL A 90 -25.95 6.20 0.64
C VAL A 90 -27.01 6.59 1.67
N ASP A 91 -27.94 5.70 1.96
CA ASP A 91 -29.03 5.93 2.93
C ASP A 91 -28.55 6.10 4.38
N LEU A 92 -27.31 5.68 4.68
CA LEU A 92 -26.71 5.80 6.02
C LEU A 92 -25.87 7.07 6.18
N ARG A 93 -25.87 7.98 5.19
CA ARG A 93 -25.13 9.23 5.28
C ARG A 93 -25.76 10.21 6.26
N ASP A 94 -24.92 10.85 7.06
CA ASP A 94 -25.32 11.86 8.04
C ASP A 94 -24.90 13.28 7.65
N GLY A 95 -24.16 13.44 6.55
CA GLY A 95 -23.69 14.72 6.02
C GLY A 95 -22.37 15.19 6.60
N THR A 96 -21.74 14.42 7.49
CA THR A 96 -20.41 14.72 8.05
C THR A 96 -19.26 14.18 7.18
N GLU A 97 -19.59 13.41 6.14
CA GLU A 97 -18.61 12.74 5.28
C GLU A 97 -17.80 13.71 4.43
N LYS A 98 -16.57 13.31 4.09
CA LYS A 98 -15.62 14.16 3.37
C LYS A 98 -15.18 13.51 2.07
N ALA A 99 -15.19 14.28 0.98
CA ALA A 99 -14.64 13.83 -0.28
C ALA A 99 -13.12 13.61 -0.15
N PHE A 100 -12.65 12.50 -0.72
CA PHE A 100 -11.22 12.25 -0.83
C PHE A 100 -10.63 13.05 -1.98
N GLU A 101 -9.59 13.82 -1.68
CA GLU A 101 -8.77 14.50 -2.66
C GLU A 101 -7.42 13.81 -2.77
N MET A 102 -7.03 13.48 -3.99
CA MET A 102 -5.72 12.93 -4.26
C MET A 102 -4.66 14.01 -3.96
N PRO A 103 -3.59 13.70 -3.20
CA PRO A 103 -2.58 14.70 -2.88
C PRO A 103 -1.88 15.18 -4.16
N THR A 104 -1.51 16.46 -4.18
CA THR A 104 -0.75 17.07 -5.29
C THR A 104 0.76 16.82 -5.17
N HIS A 105 1.24 16.53 -3.96
CA HIS A 105 2.64 16.26 -3.68
C HIS A 105 2.81 14.88 -3.06
N CYS A 106 3.95 14.24 -3.35
CA CYS A 106 4.27 12.93 -2.83
C CYS A 106 4.33 12.97 -1.29
N PRO A 107 3.58 12.12 -0.57
CA PRO A 107 3.59 12.12 0.91
C PRO A 107 4.94 11.68 1.49
N GLU A 108 5.82 11.10 0.67
CA GLU A 108 7.08 10.50 1.10
C GLU A 108 8.31 11.39 0.81
N CYS A 109 8.28 12.22 -0.25
CA CYS A 109 9.40 13.10 -0.59
C CYS A 109 9.01 14.54 -0.96
N GLY A 110 7.72 14.89 -0.91
CA GLY A 110 7.23 16.24 -1.21
C GLY A 110 7.30 16.65 -2.67
N THR A 111 7.75 15.79 -3.59
CA THR A 111 7.80 16.11 -5.03
C THR A 111 6.40 16.19 -5.63
N GLU A 112 6.14 17.17 -6.49
CA GLU A 112 4.86 17.31 -7.21
C GLU A 112 4.55 16.03 -8.02
N LEU A 113 3.32 15.54 -7.86
CA LEU A 113 2.83 14.34 -8.53
C LEU A 113 2.28 14.70 -9.90
N ARG A 114 2.58 13.88 -10.89
CA ARG A 114 2.09 14.09 -12.25
C ARG A 114 1.83 12.78 -13.00
N PRO A 115 0.93 12.78 -13.98
CA PRO A 115 0.91 11.75 -15.02
C PRO A 115 2.26 11.68 -15.73
N MET A 116 2.74 10.49 -16.06
CA MET A 116 4.00 10.35 -16.83
C MET A 116 3.77 10.49 -18.33
N LYS A 117 2.53 10.32 -18.78
CA LYS A 117 2.04 10.53 -20.14
C LYS A 117 0.71 11.25 -20.09
N GLU A 118 0.34 11.90 -21.18
CA GLU A 118 -0.91 12.68 -21.27
C GLU A 118 -2.17 11.83 -21.03
N ALA A 119 -2.15 10.55 -21.43
CA ALA A 119 -3.25 9.62 -21.21
C ALA A 119 -3.17 8.83 -19.88
N ASP A 120 -2.14 9.06 -19.06
CA ASP A 120 -2.02 8.34 -17.78
C ASP A 120 -2.99 8.91 -16.75
N ILE A 121 -3.92 8.08 -16.29
CA ILE A 121 -4.86 8.43 -15.20
C ILE A 121 -4.14 8.44 -13.84
N ASP A 122 -3.10 7.60 -13.71
CA ASP A 122 -2.39 7.40 -12.46
C ASP A 122 -1.38 8.54 -12.22
N LEU A 123 -1.49 9.19 -11.07
CA LEU A 123 -0.46 10.12 -10.60
C LEU A 123 0.77 9.35 -10.12
N ARG A 124 1.95 9.82 -10.53
CA ARG A 124 3.23 9.22 -10.19
C ARG A 124 4.19 10.26 -9.64
N CYS A 125 5.02 9.84 -8.68
CA CYS A 125 6.14 10.62 -8.20
C CYS A 125 7.29 10.54 -9.23
N PRO A 126 7.70 11.66 -9.87
CA PRO A 126 8.77 11.68 -10.86
C PRO A 126 10.16 11.50 -10.22
N ASN A 127 10.29 11.65 -8.91
CA ASN A 127 11.55 11.49 -8.20
C ASN A 127 11.90 10.00 -8.03
N ALA A 128 12.26 9.35 -9.14
CA ALA A 128 12.62 7.93 -9.13
C ALA A 128 13.90 7.65 -8.35
N ARG A 129 14.85 8.60 -8.28
CA ARG A 129 16.16 8.36 -7.69
C ARG A 129 16.13 8.42 -6.17
N THR A 130 15.60 9.49 -5.58
CA THR A 130 15.75 9.76 -4.13
C THR A 130 14.46 9.64 -3.34
N CYS A 131 13.32 9.34 -3.96
CA CYS A 131 12.09 9.09 -3.21
C CYS A 131 12.27 7.85 -2.32
N PRO A 132 12.15 7.99 -0.98
CA PRO A 132 12.46 6.91 -0.05
C PRO A 132 11.48 5.74 -0.21
N ALA A 133 10.21 6.02 -0.51
CA ALA A 133 9.23 4.97 -0.79
C ALA A 133 9.58 4.19 -2.06
N GLN A 134 9.92 4.87 -3.16
CA GLN A 134 10.28 4.16 -4.39
C GLN A 134 11.53 3.31 -4.19
N LEU A 135 12.54 3.84 -3.48
CA LEU A 135 13.75 3.08 -3.17
C LEU A 135 13.45 1.86 -2.29
N ARG A 136 12.68 2.03 -1.20
CA ARG A 136 12.21 0.94 -0.33
C ARG A 136 11.54 -0.18 -1.12
N GLU A 137 10.57 0.18 -1.95
CA GLU A 137 9.81 -0.78 -2.76
C GLU A 137 10.68 -1.46 -3.84
N ARG A 138 11.67 -0.75 -4.40
CA ARG A 138 12.62 -1.34 -5.37
C ARG A 138 13.57 -2.32 -4.70
N VAL A 139 14.15 -1.93 -3.56
CA VAL A 139 15.05 -2.78 -2.78
C VAL A 139 14.31 -4.03 -2.27
N PHE A 140 13.09 -3.88 -1.74
CA PHE A 140 12.28 -5.01 -1.31
C PHE A 140 11.94 -5.96 -2.47
N TYR A 141 11.53 -5.42 -3.61
CA TYR A 141 11.28 -6.24 -4.80
C TYR A 141 12.53 -6.97 -5.28
N LEU A 142 13.66 -6.28 -5.34
CA LEU A 142 14.94 -6.81 -5.82
C LEU A 142 15.42 -7.97 -4.93
N ALA A 143 15.22 -7.86 -3.62
CA ALA A 143 15.58 -8.90 -2.66
C ALA A 143 14.65 -10.13 -2.71
N GLY A 144 13.45 -10.02 -3.27
CA GLY A 144 12.47 -11.12 -3.29
C GLY A 144 12.86 -12.30 -4.19
N ARG A 145 12.16 -13.43 -4.00
CA ARG A 145 12.40 -14.74 -4.68
C ARG A 145 12.40 -14.71 -6.20
N LYS A 146 11.77 -13.71 -6.81
CA LYS A 146 11.68 -13.55 -8.27
C LYS A 146 12.83 -12.71 -8.83
N SER A 147 13.77 -12.31 -8.00
CA SER A 147 14.88 -11.43 -8.35
C SER A 147 16.18 -11.98 -7.77
N LEU A 148 16.76 -11.38 -6.73
CA LEU A 148 18.04 -11.84 -6.17
C LEU A 148 17.89 -12.94 -5.11
N ASP A 149 16.67 -13.19 -4.63
CA ASP A 149 16.37 -14.24 -3.62
C ASP A 149 17.28 -14.13 -2.37
N ILE A 150 17.30 -12.95 -1.76
CA ILE A 150 18.11 -12.67 -0.56
C ILE A 150 17.34 -13.15 0.66
N ASP A 151 17.85 -14.20 1.30
CA ASP A 151 17.27 -14.76 2.51
C ASP A 151 17.17 -13.71 3.64
N HIS A 152 16.07 -13.82 4.40
CA HIS A 152 15.77 -12.95 5.55
C HIS A 152 15.62 -11.45 5.25
N PHE A 153 15.62 -11.05 3.98
CA PHE A 153 15.40 -9.66 3.59
C PHE A 153 13.91 -9.32 3.47
N GLY A 154 13.30 -8.94 4.59
CA GLY A 154 11.89 -8.54 4.67
C GLY A 154 11.63 -7.07 4.40
N TYR A 155 10.35 -6.67 4.41
CA TYR A 155 9.91 -5.28 4.23
C TYR A 155 10.50 -4.34 5.29
N VAL A 156 10.59 -4.81 6.54
CA VAL A 156 11.19 -4.06 7.65
C VAL A 156 12.66 -3.74 7.38
N ALA A 157 13.43 -4.69 6.86
CA ALA A 157 14.83 -4.46 6.50
C ALA A 157 14.94 -3.43 5.37
N ALA A 158 14.11 -3.54 4.33
CA ALA A 158 14.06 -2.55 3.25
C ALA A 158 13.74 -1.15 3.77
N ALA A 159 12.75 -1.02 4.65
CA ALA A 159 12.37 0.25 5.26
C ALA A 159 13.50 0.82 6.13
N ALA A 160 14.12 -0.01 6.97
CA ALA A 160 15.20 0.40 7.86
C ALA A 160 16.44 0.90 7.10
N LEU A 161 16.76 0.29 5.97
CA LEU A 161 17.91 0.66 5.14
C LEU A 161 17.70 1.96 4.35
N THR A 162 16.45 2.29 4.03
CA THR A 162 16.11 3.40 3.12
C THR A 162 15.50 4.61 3.84
N ARG A 163 14.96 4.42 5.04
CA ARG A 163 14.42 5.48 5.90
C ARG A 163 14.56 5.13 7.39
N PRO A 164 15.79 5.01 7.90
CA PRO A 164 16.04 4.81 9.32
C PRO A 164 15.63 6.02 10.17
N LEU A 165 15.46 5.79 11.48
CA LEU A 165 15.43 6.83 12.51
C LEU A 165 16.85 7.30 12.83
N GLU A 166 17.76 6.35 12.98
CA GLU A 166 19.18 6.59 13.17
C GLU A 166 19.97 5.61 12.30
N PRO A 167 21.02 6.04 11.59
CA PRO A 167 21.43 7.43 11.36
C PRO A 167 20.38 8.22 10.57
N ALA A 168 20.41 9.56 10.64
CA ALA A 168 19.45 10.40 9.90
C ALA A 168 19.63 10.29 8.36
N GLU A 169 20.86 10.02 7.91
CA GLU A 169 21.11 9.71 6.51
C GLU A 169 20.77 8.23 6.21
N PRO A 170 20.03 7.94 5.14
CA PRO A 170 19.73 6.58 4.76
C PRO A 170 21.01 5.82 4.36
N VAL A 171 21.09 4.56 4.79
CA VAL A 171 22.25 3.71 4.53
C VAL A 171 22.33 3.34 3.05
N LEU A 172 21.19 3.12 2.41
CA LEU A 172 21.08 2.94 0.96
C LEU A 172 20.58 4.22 0.29
N ARG A 173 21.33 4.68 -0.72
CA ARG A 173 20.92 5.80 -1.60
C ARG A 173 20.37 5.28 -2.93
N ASP A 174 20.83 4.11 -3.35
CA ASP A 174 20.30 3.35 -4.47
C ASP A 174 20.41 1.84 -4.23
N GLU A 175 19.93 1.06 -5.19
CA GLU A 175 19.95 -0.40 -5.10
C GLU A 175 21.35 -1.01 -5.19
N GLY A 176 22.33 -0.30 -5.76
CA GLY A 176 23.71 -0.77 -5.90
C GLY A 176 24.46 -0.81 -4.57
N ASP A 177 24.12 0.11 -3.65
CA ASP A 177 24.67 0.16 -2.29
C ASP A 177 24.42 -1.13 -1.49
N LEU A 178 23.44 -1.95 -1.90
CA LEU A 178 23.11 -3.22 -1.24
C LEU A 178 24.32 -4.17 -1.15
N PHE A 179 25.19 -4.17 -2.17
CA PHE A 179 26.34 -5.08 -2.26
C PHE A 179 27.60 -4.55 -1.57
N SER A 180 27.59 -3.29 -1.14
CA SER A 180 28.69 -2.67 -0.40
C SER A 180 28.38 -2.52 1.09
N LEU A 181 27.26 -3.08 1.57
CA LEU A 181 26.88 -3.08 2.97
C LEU A 181 27.89 -3.88 3.81
N THR A 182 28.37 -3.23 4.88
CA THR A 182 29.19 -3.87 5.91
C THR A 182 28.39 -3.99 7.20
N VAL A 183 28.78 -4.93 8.07
CA VAL A 183 28.16 -5.13 9.38
C VAL A 183 28.16 -3.84 10.20
N ASP A 184 29.25 -3.07 10.15
CA ASP A 184 29.40 -1.80 10.87
C ASP A 184 28.38 -0.73 10.43
N ARG A 185 27.89 -0.79 9.19
CA ARG A 185 26.84 0.11 8.68
C ARG A 185 25.43 -0.36 9.05
N LEU A 186 25.25 -1.63 9.38
CA LEU A 186 23.96 -2.22 9.74
C LEU A 186 23.66 -2.07 11.23
N LEU A 187 24.65 -2.27 12.10
CA LEU A 187 24.46 -2.26 13.56
C LEU A 187 23.88 -0.96 14.13
N PRO A 188 24.24 0.24 13.64
CA PRO A 188 23.70 1.49 14.18
C PRO A 188 22.25 1.77 13.75
N ILE A 189 21.68 0.98 12.83
CA ILE A 189 20.37 1.27 12.26
C ILE A 189 19.29 1.07 13.32
N ARG A 190 18.57 2.16 13.61
CA ARG A 190 17.30 2.12 14.34
C ARG A 190 16.19 2.49 13.38
N ALA A 191 15.13 1.70 13.37
CA ALA A 191 13.97 1.95 12.53
C ALA A 191 12.70 1.52 13.25
N TYR A 192 11.57 2.13 12.92
CA TYR A 192 10.29 1.58 13.29
C TYR A 192 10.07 0.27 12.53
N VAL A 193 9.61 -0.76 13.24
CA VAL A 193 9.02 -1.92 12.58
C VAL A 193 7.73 -1.42 11.94
N LEU A 194 7.70 -1.29 10.61
CA LEU A 194 6.49 -0.87 9.91
C LEU A 194 5.58 -2.07 9.67
N ASP A 195 4.29 -1.86 9.82
CA ASP A 195 3.27 -2.75 9.33
C ASP A 195 3.25 -2.72 7.79
N GLN A 196 3.18 -3.89 7.16
CA GLN A 196 3.36 -4.03 5.72
C GLN A 196 2.16 -3.46 4.93
N ASP A 197 0.96 -3.52 5.50
CA ASP A 197 -0.27 -3.15 4.80
C ASP A 197 -0.54 -1.64 4.91
N SER A 198 -0.28 -1.07 6.08
CA SER A 198 -0.50 0.37 6.34
C SER A 198 0.72 1.25 6.11
N GLY A 199 1.94 0.69 6.16
CA GLY A 199 3.19 1.45 6.17
C GLY A 199 3.41 2.28 7.43
N LEU A 200 2.60 2.09 8.47
CA LEU A 200 2.72 2.78 9.77
C LEU A 200 3.62 2.00 10.74
N PRO A 201 4.21 2.66 11.76
CA PRO A 201 4.87 1.95 12.85
C PRO A 201 3.93 0.95 13.52
N LYS A 202 4.31 -0.33 13.47
CA LYS A 202 3.68 -1.41 14.21
C LYS A 202 3.96 -1.19 15.69
N ARG A 203 2.88 -0.97 16.45
CA ARG A 203 2.94 -0.88 17.92
C ARG A 203 2.92 -2.28 18.50
N ASP A 204 3.69 -2.51 19.56
CA ASP A 204 3.68 -3.79 20.25
C ASP A 204 2.43 -3.82 21.16
N PRO A 205 1.53 -4.80 21.01
CA PRO A 205 0.33 -4.87 21.84
C PRO A 205 0.62 -4.96 23.35
N LYS A 206 1.83 -5.33 23.78
CA LYS A 206 2.25 -5.39 25.18
C LYS A 206 2.90 -4.11 25.69
N THR A 207 3.57 -3.34 24.85
CA THR A 207 4.38 -2.18 25.29
C THR A 207 3.94 -0.84 24.71
N GLY A 208 2.95 -0.83 23.80
CA GLY A 208 2.48 0.36 23.10
C GLY A 208 3.31 0.72 21.88
#